data_AF-A0A564YGF4-F1
#
_entry.id   AF-A0A564YGF4-F1
#
_cell.length_a   1.000
_cell.length_b   1.000
_cell.length_c   1.000
_cell.angle_alpha   90.00
_cell.angle_beta   90.00
_cell.angle_gamma   90.00
#
_symmetry.space_group_name_H-M   'P 1'
#
loop_
_entity.id
_entity.type
_entity.pdbx_description
1 polymer ?
#
loop_
_entity_poly.entity_id
_entity_poly.type
_entity_poly.pdbx_seq_one_letter_code
_entity_poly.pdbx_strand_id
1 'polypeptide(L)' 'MLEELQQQAANCAYEALRHHTQNMDIARYVRKRFDKIYGPSWSCIVGVEFGA' A
#
# COMPACT_ATOMS: atom_id res chain seq x y z
N MET A 1 -10.79 8.91 -12.09
CA MET A 1 -11.16 8.95 -10.66
C MET A 1 -10.90 7.62 -9.94
N LEU A 2 -11.76 6.59 -10.03
CA LEU A 2 -11.53 5.33 -9.29
C LEU A 2 -10.39 4.49 -9.89
N GLU A 3 -10.34 4.40 -11.22
CA GLU A 3 -9.29 3.67 -11.95
C GLU A 3 -7.90 4.25 -11.71
N GLU A 4 -7.77 5.58 -11.65
CA GLU A 4 -6.49 6.24 -11.36
C GLU A 4 -6.02 5.93 -9.95
N LEU A 5 -6.91 5.94 -8.96
CA LEU A 5 -6.57 5.62 -7.58
C LEU A 5 -6.16 4.14 -7.43
N GLN A 6 -6.86 3.23 -8.12
CA GLN A 6 -6.48 1.81 -8.18
C GLN A 6 -5.11 1.62 -8.85
N GLN A 7 -4.85 2.31 -9.97
CA GLN A 7 -3.56 2.24 -10.65
C GLN A 7 -2.43 2.78 -9.78
N GLN A 8 -2.66 3.88 -9.05
CA GLN A 8 -1.69 4.41 -8.08
C GLN A 8 -1.42 3.43 -6.94
N ALA A 9 -2.45 2.73 -6.44
CA ALA A 9 -2.29 1.70 -5.42
C ALA A 9 -1.44 0.54 -5.92
N ALA A 10 -1.70 0.05 -7.14
CA ALA A 10 -0.94 -1.02 -7.77
C ALA A 10 0.52 -0.63 -7.98
N ASN A 11 0.78 0.57 -8.51
CA ASN A 11 2.13 1.08 -8.71
C ASN A 11 2.88 1.22 -7.39
N CYS A 12 2.21 1.71 -6.35
CA CYS A 12 2.81 1.86 -5.03
C CYS A 12 3.14 0.50 -4.40
N ALA A 13 2.27 -0.49 -4.54
CA ALA A 13 2.51 -1.85 -4.07
C ALA A 13 3.68 -2.50 -4.83
N TYR A 14 3.74 -2.32 -6.15
CA TYR A 14 4.84 -2.81 -6.98
C TYR A 14 6.19 -2.23 -6.55
N GLU A 15 6.27 -0.92 -6.31
CA GLU A 15 7.48 -0.28 -5.80
C GLU A 15 7.85 -0.81 -4.40
N ALA A 16 6.86 -0.95 -3.51
CA ALA A 16 7.09 -1.47 -2.17
C ALA A 16 7.68 -2.89 -2.19
N LEU A 17 7.16 -3.77 -3.05
CA LEU A 17 7.64 -5.15 -3.23
C LEU A 17 9.07 -5.23 -3.79
N ARG A 18 9.53 -4.22 -4.53
CA ARG A 18 10.91 -4.17 -5.04
C ARG A 18 11.93 -3.77 -3.99
N HIS A 19 11.53 -2.98 -3.01
CA HIS A 19 12.42 -2.41 -1.99
C HIS A 19 12.33 -3.09 -0.63
N HIS A 20 11.24 -3.81 -0.36
CA HIS A 20 10.95 -4.41 0.94
C HIS A 20 10.55 -5.88 0.78
N THR A 21 11.10 -6.73 1.65
CA THR A 21 10.77 -8.16 1.73
C THR A 21 9.84 -8.48 2.89
N GLN A 22 9.78 -7.60 3.91
CA GLN A 22 8.93 -7.77 5.09
C GLN A 22 7.54 -7.18 4.84
N ASN A 23 6.49 -7.97 5.07
CA ASN A 23 5.10 -7.56 4.88
C ASN A 23 4.74 -6.26 5.62
N MET A 24 5.23 -6.10 6.86
CA MET A 24 5.01 -4.88 7.65
C MET A 24 5.61 -3.64 6.99
N ASP A 25 6.77 -3.76 6.35
CA ASP A 25 7.43 -2.63 5.70
C ASP A 25 6.73 -2.25 4.40
N ILE A 26 6.29 -3.26 3.64
CA ILE A 26 5.46 -3.08 2.43
C ILE A 26 4.15 -2.33 2.81
N ALA A 27 3.43 -2.83 3.81
CA ALA A 27 2.18 -2.22 4.27
C ALA A 27 2.39 -0.77 4.75
N ARG A 28 3.46 -0.54 5.53
CA ARG A 28 3.81 0.80 6.04
C ARG A 28 4.17 1.75 4.91
N TYR A 29 4.89 1.29 3.90
CA TYR A 29 5.27 2.09 2.73
C TYR A 29 4.04 2.55 1.96
N VAL A 30 3.15 1.61 1.60
CA VAL A 30 1.94 1.92 0.84
C VAL A 30 1.04 2.89 1.62
N ARG A 31 0.79 2.60 2.90
CA ARG A 31 0.01 3.48 3.78
C ARG A 31 0.59 4.90 3.83
N LYS A 32 1.89 5.05 4.11
CA LYS A 32 2.53 6.37 4.22
C LYS A 32 2.42 7.16 2.92
N ARG A 33 2.50 6.52 1.76
CA ARG A 33 2.37 7.20 0.47
C ARG A 33 0.93 7.68 0.23
N PHE A 34 -0.05 6.84 0.56
CA PHE A 34 -1.47 7.19 0.45
C PHE A 34 -1.87 8.30 1.43
N ASP A 35 -1.42 8.22 2.68
CA ASP A 35 -1.63 9.27 3.68
C ASP A 35 -1.08 10.62 3.21
N LYS A 36 0.05 10.62 2.49
CA LYS A 36 0.69 11.84 1.97
C LYS A 36 -0.05 12.44 0.77
N ILE A 37 -0.61 11.62 -0.12
CA ILE A 37 -1.25 12.08 -1.36
C ILE A 37 -2.73 12.43 -1.12
N TYR A 38 -3.44 11.62 -0.34
CA TYR A 38 -4.89 11.68 -0.20
C TYR A 38 -5.36 12.12 1.19
N GLY A 39 -4.43 12.37 2.12
CA GLY A 39 -4.74 12.69 3.50
C GLY A 39 -4.79 11.45 4.41
N PRO A 40 -4.76 11.65 5.74
CA PRO A 40 -4.54 10.59 6.72
C PRO A 40 -5.72 9.62 6.85
N SER A 41 -5.47 8.50 7.53
CA SER A 41 -6.43 7.43 7.89
C SER A 41 -6.56 6.29 6.86
N TRP A 42 -5.50 6.01 6.11
CA TRP A 42 -5.43 4.79 5.29
C TRP A 42 -4.97 3.59 6.10
N SER A 43 -5.53 2.42 5.79
CA SER A 43 -5.06 1.12 6.28
C SER A 43 -4.55 0.29 5.10
N CYS A 44 -3.50 -0.51 5.36
CA CYS A 44 -2.94 -1.43 4.38
C CYS A 44 -2.59 -2.73 5.09
N ILE A 45 -3.03 -3.86 4.52
CA ILE A 45 -2.82 -5.21 5.04
C ILE A 45 -2.05 -5.98 3.97
N VAL A 46 -0.99 -6.68 4.36
CA VAL A 46 -0.15 -7.49 3.46
C VAL A 46 0.11 -8.82 4.13
N GLY A 47 -0.27 -9.92 3.48
CA GLY A 47 -0.13 -11.28 4.00
C GLY A 47 -0.64 -12.31 3.00
N VAL A 48 -0.20 -13.56 3.15
CA VAL A 48 -0.66 -14.71 2.33
C VAL A 48 -1.94 -15.30 2.91
N GLU A 49 -2.05 -15.33 4.24
CA GLU A 49 -3.22 -15.76 4.97
C GLU A 49 -3.68 -14.61 5.87
N PHE A 50 -4.99 -14.34 5.90
CA PHE A 50 -5.59 -13.31 6.74
C PHE A 50 -6.91 -13.83 7.33
N GLY A 51 -7.11 -13.57 8.63
CA GLY A 51 -8.41 -13.64 9.28
C GLY A 51 -8.98 -12.23 9.34
N ALA A 52 -10.19 -12.04 8.80
CA ALA A 52 -10.89 -10.75 8.79
C ALA A 52 -11.70 -10.54 10.07
#